data_AF-A0A9Q8N8N5-F1
#
_entry.id   AF-A0A9Q8N8N5-F1
#
_cell.length_a   1.000
_cell.length_b   1.000
_cell.length_c   1.000
_cell.angle_alpha   90.00
_cell.angle_beta   90.00
_cell.angle_gamma   90.00
#
_symmetry.space_group_name_H-M   'P 1'
#
loop_
_entity.id
_entity.type
_entity.pdbx_description
1 polymer ?
#
loop_
_entity_poly.entity_id
_entity_poly.type
_entity_poly.pdbx_seq_one_letter_code
_entity_poly.pdbx_strand_id
1 'polypeptide(L)'
;MVQEFVAVSYESSNRVNYNYAPSIDNVPDILKAKFPEFYAAYTEAREVESDGHMRSAGMSYRFSLETLIKDYAKSRWPDKSDNIDSLMMGSIIKNYFNSADDPLHHLFTASAWLGNDQTHTIPKHPDKGLNEFKEFLQATQFIIAGQLHSELAQKFIEEGN
;
A
#
# COMPACT_ATOMS: atom_id res chain seq x y z
N MET A 1 -65.53 15.12 -34.80
CA MET A 1 -65.11 14.45 -33.56
C MET A 1 -63.62 14.62 -33.45
N VAL A 2 -63.15 15.23 -32.37
CA VAL A 2 -61.74 15.57 -32.13
C VAL A 2 -61.04 14.31 -31.63
N GLN A 3 -59.92 13.94 -32.24
CA GLN A 3 -59.08 12.83 -31.78
C GLN A 3 -58.13 13.38 -30.72
N GLU A 4 -58.36 13.04 -29.45
CA GLU A 4 -57.44 13.36 -28.35
C GLU A 4 -56.11 12.64 -28.55
N PHE A 5 -55.01 13.39 -28.52
CA PHE A 5 -53.66 12.84 -28.41
C PHE A 5 -53.34 12.62 -26.94
N VAL A 6 -53.15 11.36 -26.54
CA VAL A 6 -52.58 11.02 -25.24
C VAL A 6 -51.06 11.15 -25.34
N ALA A 7 -50.50 12.17 -24.69
CA ALA A 7 -49.06 12.29 -24.53
C ALA A 7 -48.60 11.29 -23.45
N VAL A 8 -47.93 10.22 -23.86
CA VAL A 8 -47.23 9.32 -22.94
C VAL A 8 -45.90 9.98 -22.58
N SER A 9 -45.81 10.52 -21.37
CA SER A 9 -44.55 11.03 -20.82
C SER A 9 -43.64 9.86 -20.46
N TYR A 10 -42.51 9.72 -21.15
CA TYR A 10 -41.47 8.78 -20.76
C TYR A 10 -40.81 9.26 -19.46
N GLU A 11 -40.80 8.38 -18.45
CA GLU A 11 -40.13 8.58 -17.17
C GLU A 11 -38.63 8.88 -17.36
N SER A 12 -38.13 9.76 -16.49
CA SER A 12 -36.77 10.27 -16.41
C SER A 12 -35.71 9.19 -16.65
N SER A 13 -34.85 9.39 -17.67
CA SER A 13 -33.65 8.60 -17.85
C SER A 13 -32.76 8.71 -16.60
N ASN A 14 -32.69 7.66 -15.79
CA ASN A 14 -31.67 7.55 -14.75
C ASN A 14 -30.30 7.46 -15.45
N ARG A 15 -29.55 8.56 -15.42
CA ARG A 15 -28.14 8.55 -15.84
C ARG A 15 -27.37 7.74 -14.81
N VAL A 16 -27.09 6.48 -15.14
CA VAL A 16 -26.11 5.68 -14.40
C VAL A 16 -24.75 6.33 -14.66
N ASN A 17 -24.17 6.93 -13.64
CA ASN A 17 -22.88 7.59 -13.74
C ASN A 17 -21.78 6.52 -13.71
N TYR A 18 -21.36 6.05 -14.90
CA TYR A 18 -20.23 5.14 -15.03
C TYR A 18 -18.91 5.91 -14.87
N ASN A 19 -18.59 6.27 -13.62
CA ASN A 19 -17.24 6.71 -13.25
C ASN A 19 -16.34 5.48 -13.03
N TYR A 20 -16.30 4.54 -13.99
CA TYR A 20 -15.30 3.47 -13.96
C TYR A 20 -14.00 4.00 -14.55
N ALA A 21 -13.19 4.64 -13.70
CA ALA A 21 -11.77 4.73 -13.94
C ALA A 21 -11.14 3.49 -13.29
N PRO A 22 -10.60 2.53 -14.06
CA PRO A 22 -9.91 1.40 -13.45
C PRO A 22 -8.78 1.97 -12.58
N SER A 23 -8.75 1.61 -11.29
CA SER A 23 -7.60 1.98 -10.46
C SER A 23 -6.38 1.36 -11.09
N ILE A 24 -5.43 2.20 -11.51
CA ILE A 24 -4.15 1.70 -12.00
C ILE A 24 -3.48 1.00 -10.82
N ASP A 25 -3.29 -0.32 -10.91
CA ASP A 25 -2.51 -1.08 -9.95
C ASP A 25 -1.03 -0.85 -10.21
N ASN A 26 -0.45 0.01 -9.38
CA ASN A 26 0.96 0.40 -9.47
C ASN A 26 1.88 -0.48 -8.60
N VAL A 27 1.35 -1.55 -7.99
CA VAL A 27 2.19 -2.47 -7.21
C VAL A 27 3.09 -3.26 -8.18
N PRO A 28 4.42 -3.29 -7.98
CA PRO A 28 5.31 -4.09 -8.82
C PRO A 28 4.99 -5.59 -8.75
N ASP A 29 4.99 -6.28 -9.89
CA ASP A 29 4.56 -7.69 -9.95
C ASP A 29 5.41 -8.63 -9.08
N ILE A 30 6.71 -8.33 -8.94
CA ILE A 30 7.60 -9.09 -8.04
C ILE A 30 7.17 -9.00 -6.57
N LEU A 31 6.57 -7.88 -6.15
CA LEU A 31 5.99 -7.77 -4.80
C LEU A 31 4.70 -8.57 -4.69
N LYS A 32 3.83 -8.53 -5.71
CA LYS A 32 2.58 -9.32 -5.72
C LYS A 32 2.88 -10.82 -5.56
N ALA A 33 3.90 -11.30 -6.29
CA ALA A 33 4.30 -12.69 -6.26
C ALA A 33 5.00 -13.08 -4.94
N LYS A 34 5.88 -12.22 -4.41
CA LYS A 34 6.71 -12.56 -3.24
C LYS A 34 6.02 -12.25 -1.90
N PHE A 35 5.11 -11.28 -1.87
CA PHE A 35 4.43 -10.78 -0.68
C PHE A 35 2.91 -10.67 -0.92
N PRO A 36 2.21 -11.81 -1.14
CA PRO A 36 0.78 -11.81 -1.48
C PRO A 36 -0.09 -11.21 -0.37
N GLU A 37 0.26 -11.42 0.91
CA GLU A 37 -0.48 -10.86 2.05
C GLU A 37 -0.40 -9.33 2.10
N PHE A 38 0.77 -8.75 1.80
CA PHE A 38 0.90 -7.31 1.61
C PHE A 38 0.00 -6.82 0.48
N TYR A 39 0.02 -7.50 -0.67
CA TYR A 39 -0.78 -7.10 -1.83
C TYR A 39 -2.28 -7.14 -1.54
N ALA A 40 -2.76 -8.18 -0.85
CA ALA A 40 -4.15 -8.29 -0.40
C ALA A 40 -4.52 -7.11 0.51
N ALA A 41 -3.74 -6.88 1.58
CA ALA A 41 -3.97 -5.79 2.52
C ALA A 41 -3.95 -4.40 1.85
N TYR A 42 -3.03 -4.18 0.90
CA TYR A 42 -2.93 -2.93 0.16
C TYR A 42 -4.14 -2.73 -0.77
N THR A 43 -4.62 -3.81 -1.39
CA THR A 43 -5.80 -3.78 -2.27
C THR A 43 -7.07 -3.46 -1.47
N GLU A 44 -7.28 -4.12 -0.34
CA GLU A 44 -8.38 -3.81 0.59
C GLU A 44 -8.33 -2.34 1.05
N ALA A 45 -7.13 -1.82 1.35
CA ALA A 45 -6.98 -0.42 1.73
C ALA A 45 -7.44 0.55 0.64
N ARG A 46 -7.17 0.23 -0.64
CA ARG A 46 -7.62 1.02 -1.80
C ARG A 46 -9.13 0.93 -1.99
N GLU A 47 -9.73 -0.24 -1.78
CA GLU A 47 -11.19 -0.41 -1.89
C GLU A 47 -11.91 0.43 -0.83
N VAL A 48 -11.45 0.35 0.42
CA VAL A 48 -11.96 1.17 1.53
C VAL A 48 -11.76 2.67 1.27
N GLU A 49 -10.65 3.07 0.65
CA GLU A 49 -10.43 4.45 0.21
C GLU A 49 -11.44 4.85 -0.89
N SER A 50 -11.64 4.00 -1.91
CA SER A 50 -12.55 4.29 -3.03
C SER A 50 -14.01 4.41 -2.59
N ASP A 51 -14.38 3.71 -1.51
CA ASP A 51 -15.70 3.81 -0.87
C ASP A 51 -15.87 5.08 -0.02
N GLY A 52 -14.83 5.92 0.09
CA GLY A 52 -14.87 7.19 0.83
C GLY A 52 -14.56 7.06 2.32
N HIS A 53 -14.16 5.87 2.80
CA HIS A 53 -13.87 5.61 4.21
C HIS A 53 -12.43 5.95 4.60
N MET A 54 -12.04 7.22 4.45
CA MET A 54 -10.66 7.71 4.60
C MET A 54 -9.94 7.27 5.89
N ARG A 55 -10.61 7.32 7.05
CA ARG A 55 -10.02 6.88 8.33
C ARG A 55 -9.71 5.39 8.33
N SER A 56 -10.65 4.58 7.85
CA SER A 56 -10.48 3.12 7.75
C SER A 56 -9.40 2.79 6.72
N ALA A 57 -9.37 3.49 5.59
CA ALA A 57 -8.33 3.33 4.59
C ALA A 57 -6.94 3.60 5.17
N GLY A 58 -6.76 4.68 5.95
CA GLY A 58 -5.50 4.97 6.63
C GLY A 58 -5.03 3.85 7.56
N MET A 59 -5.96 3.21 8.29
CA MET A 59 -5.66 2.04 9.12
C MET A 59 -5.26 0.83 8.28
N SER A 60 -5.98 0.54 7.19
CA SER A 60 -5.66 -0.56 6.28
C SER A 60 -4.33 -0.35 5.56
N TYR A 61 -4.00 0.88 5.15
CA TYR A 61 -2.69 1.19 4.58
C TYR A 61 -1.56 0.99 5.60
N ARG A 62 -1.77 1.39 6.86
CA ARG A 62 -0.81 1.11 7.95
C ARG A 62 -0.59 -0.39 8.13
N PHE A 63 -1.66 -1.17 8.11
CA PHE A 63 -1.56 -2.63 8.18
C PHE A 63 -0.77 -3.18 6.99
N SER A 64 -1.05 -2.73 5.76
CA SER A 64 -0.29 -3.14 4.58
C SER A 64 1.21 -2.83 4.69
N LEU A 65 1.59 -1.65 5.20
CA LEU A 65 2.99 -1.29 5.45
C LEU A 65 3.64 -2.23 6.46
N GLU A 66 2.96 -2.50 7.58
CA GLU A 66 3.49 -3.39 8.62
C GLU A 66 3.72 -4.80 8.08
N THR A 67 2.78 -5.33 7.30
CA THR A 67 2.89 -6.63 6.63
C THR A 67 4.08 -6.65 5.67
N LEU A 68 4.23 -5.62 4.81
CA LEU A 68 5.35 -5.52 3.87
C LEU A 68 6.70 -5.48 4.58
N ILE A 69 6.85 -4.65 5.62
CA ILE A 69 8.11 -4.53 6.37
C ILE A 69 8.48 -5.87 7.02
N LYS A 70 7.51 -6.55 7.63
CA LYS A 70 7.73 -7.85 8.27
C LYS A 70 8.16 -8.89 7.25
N ASP A 71 7.42 -9.06 6.17
CA ASP A 71 7.72 -10.08 5.18
C ASP A 71 9.04 -9.79 4.44
N TYR A 72 9.33 -8.52 4.17
CA TYR A 72 10.61 -8.13 3.59
C TYR A 72 11.77 -8.44 4.54
N ALA A 73 11.66 -8.09 5.83
CA ALA A 73 12.66 -8.41 6.84
C ALA A 73 12.88 -9.93 6.97
N LYS A 74 11.81 -10.73 7.03
CA LYS A 74 11.91 -12.20 7.08
C LYS A 74 12.64 -12.75 5.86
N SER A 75 12.40 -12.16 4.69
CA SER A 75 13.09 -12.60 3.47
C SER A 75 14.59 -12.28 3.46
N ARG A 76 15.02 -11.26 4.21
CA ARG A 76 16.42 -10.86 4.33
C ARG A 76 17.16 -11.58 5.47
N TRP A 77 16.43 -11.92 6.54
CA TRP A 77 16.94 -12.63 7.71
C TRP A 77 16.06 -13.84 8.06
N PRO A 78 16.05 -14.89 7.22
CA PRO A 78 15.16 -16.06 7.43
C PRO A 78 15.39 -16.74 8.78
N ASP A 79 16.63 -16.80 9.26
CA ASP A 79 16.98 -17.38 10.58
C ASP A 79 16.43 -16.58 11.79
N LYS A 80 15.87 -15.39 11.54
CA LYS A 80 15.28 -14.51 12.57
C LYS A 80 13.76 -14.39 12.44
N SER A 81 13.12 -15.21 11.59
CA SER A 81 11.69 -15.07 11.28
C SER A 81 10.79 -15.04 12.52
N ASP A 82 10.93 -16.01 13.42
CA ASP A 82 10.12 -16.10 14.65
C ASP A 82 10.30 -14.86 15.54
N ASN A 83 11.51 -14.31 15.58
CA ASN A 83 11.77 -13.10 16.33
C ASN A 83 11.12 -11.89 15.65
N ILE A 84 11.22 -11.77 14.33
CA ILE A 84 10.62 -10.66 13.56
C ILE A 84 9.10 -10.64 13.73
N ASP A 85 8.42 -11.78 13.71
CA ASP A 85 6.97 -11.84 13.86
C ASP A 85 6.49 -11.30 15.24
N SER A 86 7.30 -11.50 16.28
CA SER A 86 7.05 -11.00 17.65
C SER A 86 7.31 -9.50 17.83
N LEU A 87 8.06 -8.87 16.93
CA LEU A 87 8.43 -7.47 17.05
C LEU A 87 7.36 -6.53 16.48
N MET A 88 7.22 -5.38 17.13
CA MET A 88 6.46 -4.27 16.56
C MET A 88 7.23 -3.65 15.38
N MET A 89 6.51 -3.10 14.40
CA MET A 89 7.07 -2.46 13.20
C MET A 89 8.23 -1.51 13.50
N GLY A 90 8.08 -0.61 14.49
CA GLY A 90 9.14 0.33 14.86
C GLY A 90 10.43 -0.34 15.36
N SER A 91 10.32 -1.47 16.06
CA SER A 91 11.48 -2.26 16.50
C SER A 91 12.15 -2.96 15.33
N ILE A 92 11.38 -3.44 14.35
CA ILE A 92 11.93 -4.05 13.13
C ILE A 92 12.77 -3.02 12.37
N ILE A 93 12.22 -1.82 12.15
CA ILE A 93 12.94 -0.73 11.48
C ILE A 93 14.23 -0.40 12.23
N LYS A 94 14.17 -0.21 13.55
CA LYS A 94 15.34 0.13 14.37
C LYS A 94 16.42 -0.96 14.38
N ASN A 95 16.03 -2.23 14.34
CA ASN A 95 16.97 -3.35 14.49
C ASN A 95 17.56 -3.82 13.15
N TYR A 96 16.79 -3.69 12.05
CA TYR A 96 17.13 -4.30 10.77
C TYR A 96 17.32 -3.28 9.63
N PHE A 97 16.72 -2.10 9.73
CA PHE A 97 16.74 -1.06 8.68
C PHE A 97 17.12 0.29 9.28
N ASN A 98 18.31 0.40 9.89
CA ASN A 98 18.73 1.54 10.70
C ASN A 98 19.91 2.35 10.10
N SER A 99 20.34 2.01 8.89
CA SER A 99 21.38 2.74 8.20
C SER A 99 20.84 4.05 7.65
N ALA A 100 21.47 5.17 7.98
CA ALA A 100 21.12 6.48 7.44
C ALA A 100 21.38 6.59 5.92
N ASP A 101 22.21 5.71 5.36
CA ASP A 101 22.50 5.70 3.92
C ASP A 101 21.53 4.79 3.14
N ASP A 102 20.64 4.06 3.83
CA ASP A 102 19.65 3.19 3.19
C ASP A 102 18.34 3.96 2.96
N PRO A 103 17.89 4.14 1.70
CA PRO A 103 16.59 4.76 1.41
C PRO A 103 15.42 4.08 2.13
N LEU A 104 15.48 2.76 2.38
CA LEU A 104 14.44 2.07 3.12
C LEU A 104 14.35 2.50 4.58
N HIS A 105 15.47 2.88 5.22
CA HIS A 105 15.43 3.42 6.57
C HIS A 105 14.55 4.67 6.64
N HIS A 106 14.75 5.61 5.71
CA HIS A 106 13.97 6.85 5.65
C HIS A 106 12.50 6.57 5.35
N LEU A 107 12.23 5.76 4.32
CA LEU A 107 10.89 5.47 3.85
C LEU A 107 10.08 4.69 4.90
N PHE A 108 10.66 3.65 5.51
CA PHE A 108 9.99 2.90 6.56
C PHE A 108 9.73 3.76 7.79
N THR A 109 10.70 4.58 8.21
CA THR A 109 10.55 5.44 9.39
C THR A 109 9.45 6.47 9.18
N ALA A 110 9.48 7.21 8.06
CA ALA A 110 8.48 8.21 7.74
C ALA A 110 7.08 7.60 7.55
N SER A 111 6.98 6.48 6.84
CA SER A 111 5.72 5.75 6.63
C SER A 111 5.15 5.23 7.95
N ALA A 112 6.00 4.72 8.85
CA ALA A 112 5.56 4.27 10.17
C ALA A 112 5.05 5.42 11.04
N TRP A 113 5.67 6.60 10.96
CA TRP A 113 5.20 7.80 11.67
C TRP A 113 3.83 8.26 11.16
N LEU A 114 3.67 8.41 9.84
CA LEU A 114 2.39 8.85 9.26
C LEU A 114 1.30 7.78 9.38
N GLY A 115 1.66 6.50 9.27
CA GLY A 115 0.76 5.38 9.50
C GLY A 115 0.24 5.37 10.93
N ASN A 116 1.09 5.64 11.93
CA ASN A 116 0.63 5.80 13.31
C ASN A 116 -0.31 7.00 13.46
N ASP A 117 -0.06 8.12 12.77
CA ASP A 117 -0.96 9.28 12.83
C ASP A 117 -2.37 8.99 12.27
N GLN A 118 -2.52 8.01 11.37
CA GLN A 118 -3.84 7.57 10.87
C GLN A 118 -4.72 6.92 11.95
N THR A 119 -4.12 6.41 13.03
CA THR A 119 -4.84 5.70 14.11
C THR A 119 -4.99 6.51 15.39
N HIS A 120 -4.30 7.66 15.52
CA HIS A 120 -4.30 8.46 16.75
C HIS A 120 -5.27 9.64 16.66
N THR A 121 -5.96 9.93 17.77
CA THR A 121 -6.87 11.09 17.88
C THR A 121 -6.15 12.44 17.81
N ILE A 122 -4.86 12.45 18.17
CA ILE A 122 -3.98 13.62 18.12
C ILE A 122 -2.75 13.25 17.26
N PRO A 123 -2.75 13.60 15.97
CA PRO A 123 -1.62 13.35 15.07
C PRO A 123 -0.36 14.09 15.52
N LYS A 124 0.81 13.47 15.31
CA LYS A 124 2.11 14.11 15.58
C LYS A 124 2.60 14.97 14.41
N HIS A 125 2.17 14.67 13.19
CA HIS A 125 2.54 15.39 11.97
C HIS A 125 1.27 15.95 11.29
N PRO A 126 0.63 16.99 11.87
CA PRO A 126 -0.65 17.50 11.38
C PRO A 126 -0.55 18.19 10.00
N ASP A 127 0.66 18.52 9.54
CA ASP A 127 0.94 19.06 8.21
C ASP A 127 0.98 18.00 7.11
N LYS A 128 0.93 16.71 7.48
CA LYS A 128 0.98 15.57 6.56
C LYS A 128 -0.24 14.68 6.76
N GLY A 129 -0.77 14.14 5.67
CA GLY A 129 -1.97 13.34 5.65
C GLY A 129 -1.76 11.96 5.02
N LEU A 130 -2.90 11.37 4.66
CA LEU A 130 -2.95 10.05 4.02
C LEU A 130 -2.24 10.04 2.65
N ASN A 131 -2.22 11.17 1.94
CA ASN A 131 -1.58 11.27 0.63
C ASN A 131 -0.05 11.12 0.74
N GLU A 132 0.61 11.86 1.62
CA GLU A 132 2.06 11.75 1.85
C GLU A 132 2.43 10.34 2.34
N PHE A 133 1.58 9.75 3.19
CA PHE A 133 1.78 8.37 3.62
C PHE A 133 1.75 7.39 2.43
N LYS A 134 0.75 7.51 1.55
CA LYS A 134 0.63 6.68 0.35
C LYS A 134 1.82 6.85 -0.60
N GLU A 135 2.33 8.08 -0.75
CA GLU A 135 3.52 8.36 -1.56
C GLU A 135 4.75 7.62 -1.01
N PHE A 136 4.98 7.66 0.31
CA PHE A 136 6.10 6.95 0.94
C PHE A 136 5.94 5.44 0.89
N LEU A 137 4.72 4.92 1.06
CA LEU A 137 4.42 3.50 0.89
C LEU A 137 4.64 3.06 -0.56
N GLN A 138 4.28 3.88 -1.55
CA GLN A 138 4.53 3.57 -2.96
C GLN A 138 6.04 3.61 -3.29
N ALA A 139 6.77 4.61 -2.82
CA ALA A 139 8.23 4.66 -2.96
C ALA A 139 8.90 3.44 -2.30
N THR A 140 8.41 3.03 -1.14
CA THR A 140 8.85 1.80 -0.45
C THR A 140 8.70 0.58 -1.35
N GLN A 141 7.55 0.41 -2.01
CA GLN A 141 7.31 -0.69 -2.94
C GLN A 141 8.33 -0.70 -4.08
N PHE A 142 8.63 0.45 -4.67
CA PHE A 142 9.57 0.55 -5.78
C PHE A 142 11.01 0.26 -5.37
N ILE A 143 11.45 0.73 -4.19
CA ILE A 143 12.80 0.44 -3.69
C ILE A 143 12.96 -1.07 -3.40
N ILE A 144 11.98 -1.70 -2.75
CA ILE A 144 12.01 -3.15 -2.49
C ILE A 144 12.01 -3.92 -3.83
N ALA A 145 11.17 -3.54 -4.78
CA ALA A 145 11.12 -4.19 -6.10
C ALA A 145 12.48 -4.11 -6.81
N GLY A 146 13.10 -2.93 -6.80
CA GLY A 146 14.43 -2.72 -7.36
C GLY A 146 15.50 -3.59 -6.71
N GLN A 147 15.49 -3.68 -5.37
CA GLN A 147 16.42 -4.55 -4.64
C GLN A 147 16.23 -6.02 -5.01
N LEU A 148 14.99 -6.52 -5.06
CA LEU A 148 14.71 -7.90 -5.46
C LEU A 148 15.12 -8.20 -6.91
N HIS A 149 14.88 -7.28 -7.85
CA HIS A 149 15.36 -7.45 -9.23
C HIS A 149 16.88 -7.43 -9.32
N SER A 150 17.56 -6.60 -8.52
CA SER A 150 19.01 -6.60 -8.43
C SER A 150 19.55 -7.95 -7.94
N GLU A 151 18.89 -8.59 -6.96
CA GLU A 151 19.24 -9.92 -6.48
C GLU A 151 19.05 -11.01 -7.56
N LEU A 152 17.97 -10.94 -8.34
CA LEU A 152 17.76 -11.83 -9.48
C LEU A 152 18.85 -11.69 -10.54
N ALA A 153 19.23 -10.44 -10.86
CA ALA A 153 20.30 -10.17 -11.81
C ALA A 153 21.66 -10.69 -11.28
N GLN A 154 21.94 -10.54 -9.99
CA GLN A 154 23.14 -11.09 -9.37
C GLN A 154 23.21 -12.61 -9.52
N LYS A 155 22.13 -13.33 -9.19
CA LYS A 155 22.06 -14.79 -9.35
C LYS A 155 22.29 -15.23 -10.79
N PHE A 156 21.69 -14.52 -11.74
CA PHE A 156 21.89 -14.79 -13.16
C PHE A 156 23.36 -14.62 -13.59
N ILE A 157 24.08 -13.62 -13.07
CA ILE A 157 25.52 -13.43 -13.31
C ILE A 157 26.35 -14.56 -12.69
N GLU A 158 25.96 -15.04 -11.50
CA GLU A 158 26.65 -16.13 -10.80
C GLU A 158 26.44 -17.49 -11.49
N GLU A 159 25.26 -17.76 -12.03
CA GLU A 159 24.94 -19.00 -12.78
C GLU A 159 25.54 -19.04 -14.19
N GLY A 160 25.84 -17.87 -14.77
CA GLY A 160 26.46 -17.74 -16.09
C GLY A 160 27.97 -17.93 -16.12
N ASN A 161 28.61 -18.19 -14.97
CA ASN A 161 30.03 -18.52 -14.82
C ASN A 161 30.21 -19.98 -14.41
#